data_AF-A8G4W9-F1
#
_entry.id   AF-A8G4W9-F1
#
_cell.length_a   1.000
_cell.length_b   1.000
_cell.length_c   1.000
_cell.angle_alpha   90.00
_cell.angle_beta   90.00
_cell.angle_gamma   90.00
#
_symmetry.space_group_name_H-M   'P 1'
#
loop_
_entity.id
_entity.type
_entity.pdbx_description
1 polymer ?
#
loop_
_entity_poly.entity_id
_entity_poly.type
_entity_poly.pdbx_seq_one_letter_code
_entity_poly.pdbx_strand_id
1 'polypeptide(L)'
;MPSPRKRIGFLPSEEVHKIIEKMCKANEFSQSKVTGLLVEEALRSRGVLNETYVKNKVKERDLMNFSLDREISTENNKSPLNVDDFAVNKKIFSDDIKMMYEFIEFKYFKKVMKRNNNIFE
;
A
#
# COMPACT_ATOMS: atom_id res chain seq x y z
N MET A 1 28.77 -9.73 -4.06
CA MET A 1 29.00 -8.26 -4.01
C MET A 1 27.66 -7.54 -4.06
N PRO A 2 27.40 -6.53 -3.23
CA PRO A 2 26.22 -5.68 -3.43
C PRO A 2 26.30 -5.02 -4.80
N SER A 3 25.18 -4.93 -5.51
CA SER A 3 25.13 -4.29 -6.82
C SER A 3 25.54 -2.82 -6.73
N PRO A 4 26.20 -2.25 -7.78
CA PRO A 4 26.54 -0.84 -7.80
C PRO A 4 25.27 0.00 -7.68
N ARG A 5 25.12 0.70 -6.55
CA ARG A 5 23.99 1.61 -6.28
C ARG A 5 24.33 3.00 -6.79
N LYS A 6 23.40 3.62 -7.53
CA LYS A 6 23.51 5.04 -7.90
C LYS A 6 23.32 5.91 -6.64
N ARG A 7 24.24 6.82 -6.37
CA ARG A 7 24.11 7.83 -5.29
C ARG A 7 23.31 9.01 -5.81
N ILE A 8 22.42 9.55 -4.98
CA ILE A 8 21.65 10.77 -5.27
C ILE A 8 22.31 11.91 -4.49
N GLY A 9 22.75 12.96 -5.18
CA GLY A 9 23.32 14.16 -4.56
C GLY A 9 22.24 15.14 -4.15
N PHE A 10 21.59 14.91 -3.01
CA PHE A 10 20.57 15.80 -2.46
C PHE A 10 20.83 16.08 -0.99
N LEU A 11 20.75 17.34 -0.59
CA LEU A 11 20.88 17.76 0.79
C LEU A 11 19.49 18.13 1.35
N PRO A 12 18.96 17.36 2.32
CA PRO A 12 17.66 17.66 2.92
C PRO A 12 17.71 18.91 3.80
N SER A 13 16.54 19.46 4.13
CA SER A 13 16.43 20.53 5.13
C SER A 13 16.89 20.07 6.51
N GLU A 14 17.29 21.02 7.36
CA GLU A 14 17.78 20.72 8.71
C GLU A 14 16.72 19.98 9.56
N GLU A 15 15.45 20.34 9.42
CA GLU A 15 14.34 19.67 10.08
C GLU A 15 14.23 18.20 9.66
N VAL A 16 14.23 17.93 8.35
CA VAL A 16 14.18 16.57 7.80
C VAL A 16 15.40 15.77 8.26
N HIS A 17 16.58 16.39 8.27
CA HIS A 17 17.80 15.74 8.74
C HIS A 17 17.69 15.31 10.21
N LYS A 18 17.20 16.19 11.10
CA LYS A 18 16.96 15.88 12.52
C LYS A 18 15.95 14.76 12.71
N ILE A 19 14.88 14.73 11.91
CA ILE A 19 13.87 13.67 11.95
C ILE A 19 14.50 12.33 11.56
N ILE A 20 15.25 12.28 10.46
CA ILE A 20 15.94 11.07 10.00
C ILE A 20 16.93 10.59 11.07
N GLU A 21 17.71 11.48 11.68
CA GLU A 21 18.66 11.11 12.73
C GLU A 21 17.96 10.50 13.96
N LYS A 22 16.83 11.08 14.39
CA LYS A 22 16.00 10.51 15.46
C LYS A 22 15.50 9.11 15.11
N MET A 23 15.01 8.89 13.88
CA MET A 23 14.56 7.57 13.43
C MET A 23 15.70 6.56 13.34
N CYS A 24 16.89 6.98 12.93
CA CYS A 24 18.09 6.12 12.91
C CYS A 24 18.44 5.63 14.32
N LYS A 25 18.43 6.54 15.31
CA LYS A 25 18.71 6.21 16.72
C LYS A 25 17.62 5.31 17.32
N ALA A 26 16.35 5.59 17.05
CA ALA A 26 15.24 4.84 17.61
C ALA A 26 15.14 3.39 17.09
N ASN A 27 15.53 3.14 15.84
CA ASN A 27 15.38 1.84 15.18
C ASN A 27 16.70 1.12 14.91
N GLU A 28 17.83 1.66 15.38
CA GLU A 28 19.19 1.16 15.11
C GLU A 28 19.47 0.94 13.60
N PHE A 29 18.89 1.79 12.76
CA PHE A 29 19.02 1.70 11.31
C PHE A 29 20.03 2.70 10.76
N SER A 30 20.75 2.28 9.72
CA SER A 30 21.58 3.21 8.95
C SER A 30 20.71 4.29 8.28
N GLN A 31 21.27 5.49 8.14
CA GLN A 31 20.62 6.60 7.44
C GLN A 31 20.15 6.22 6.03
N SER A 32 20.94 5.43 5.30
CA SER A 32 20.57 4.95 3.97
C SER A 32 19.34 4.03 3.99
N LYS A 33 19.19 3.20 5.03
CA LYS A 33 18.04 2.31 5.20
C LYS A 33 16.77 3.09 5.52
N VAL A 34 16.85 4.01 6.49
CA VAL A 34 15.72 4.89 6.85
C VAL A 34 15.28 5.72 5.65
N THR A 35 16.23 6.35 4.96
CA THR A 35 15.93 7.17 3.76
C THR A 35 15.30 6.33 2.66
N GLY A 36 15.82 5.12 2.41
CA GLY A 36 15.25 4.20 1.43
C GLY A 36 13.79 3.83 1.75
N LEU A 37 13.51 3.48 3.01
CA LEU A 37 12.15 3.15 3.46
C LEU A 37 11.20 4.34 3.30
N LEU A 38 11.60 5.54 3.72
CA LEU A 38 10.77 6.74 3.58
C LEU A 38 10.46 7.07 2.11
N VAL A 39 11.43 6.88 1.22
CA VAL A 39 11.23 7.08 -0.23
C VAL A 39 10.27 6.03 -0.81
N GLU A 40 10.45 4.76 -0.45
CA GLU A 40 9.54 3.69 -0.89
C GLU A 40 8.10 3.94 -0.43
N GLU A 41 7.94 4.34 0.83
CA GLU A 41 6.64 4.66 1.41
C GLU A 41 6.00 5.85 0.68
N ALA A 42 6.74 6.94 0.48
CA ALA A 42 6.24 8.11 -0.24
C ALA A 42 5.83 7.78 -1.69
N LEU A 43 6.54 6.89 -2.38
CA LEU A 43 6.18 6.46 -3.73
C LEU A 43 4.95 5.54 -3.73
N ARG A 44 4.78 4.72 -2.70
CA ARG A 44 3.58 3.89 -2.50
C ARG A 44 2.36 4.76 -2.21
N SER A 45 2.47 5.75 -1.31
CA SER A 45 1.39 6.70 -1.03
C SER A 45 0.96 7.50 -2.27
N ARG A 46 1.87 7.67 -3.25
CA ARG A 46 1.57 8.32 -4.54
C ARG A 46 0.96 7.37 -5.59
N GLY A 47 0.87 6.07 -5.30
CA GLY A 47 0.38 5.07 -6.25
C GLY A 47 1.30 4.81 -7.45
N VAL A 48 2.58 5.23 -7.36
CA VAL A 48 3.57 5.09 -8.44
C VAL A 48 4.42 3.82 -8.26
N LEU A 49 4.51 3.30 -7.03
CA LEU A 49 5.25 2.09 -6.72
C LEU A 49 4.33 0.87 -6.70
N ASN A 50 4.54 -0.06 -7.63
CA ASN A 50 3.78 -1.31 -7.69
C ASN A 50 4.09 -2.22 -6.48
N GLU A 51 3.05 -2.71 -5.80
CA GLU A 51 3.15 -3.64 -4.65
C GLU A 51 3.97 -4.91 -4.94
N THR A 52 3.98 -5.36 -6.20
CA THR A 52 4.58 -6.64 -6.62
C THR A 52 6.12 -6.63 -6.53
N TYR A 53 6.75 -5.46 -6.62
CA TYR A 53 8.22 -5.36 -6.59
C TYR A 53 8.80 -5.64 -5.20
N VAL A 54 8.03 -5.35 -4.14
CA VAL A 54 8.45 -5.52 -2.74
C VAL A 54 8.33 -6.97 -2.29
N LYS A 55 7.29 -7.70 -2.74
CA LYS A 55 7.07 -9.12 -2.41
C LYS A 55 8.24 -10.04 -2.80
N ASN A 56 8.98 -9.70 -3.85
CA ASN A 56 10.09 -10.53 -4.33
C ASN A 56 11.39 -10.37 -3.52
N LYS A 57 11.49 -9.39 -2.60
CA LYS A 57 12.73 -9.11 -1.84
C LYS A 57 12.60 -9.19 -0.33
N VAL A 58 11.41 -8.93 0.22
CA VAL A 58 11.20 -8.97 1.67
C VAL A 58 10.62 -10.34 2.01
N LYS A 59 11.45 -11.23 2.58
CA LYS A 59 10.94 -12.41 3.28
C LYS A 59 9.96 -11.89 4.34
N GLU A 60 8.74 -12.37 4.24
CA GLU A 60 7.46 -12.01 4.86
C GLU A 60 7.43 -11.79 6.39
N ARG A 61 8.56 -11.85 7.09
CA ARG A 61 8.64 -11.90 8.55
C ARG A 61 8.80 -10.53 9.23
N ASP A 62 9.23 -9.50 8.51
CA ASP A 62 9.59 -8.20 9.14
C ASP A 62 8.51 -7.10 9.00
N LEU A 63 7.42 -7.36 8.26
CA LEU A 63 6.39 -6.34 7.95
C LEU A 63 5.12 -6.45 8.83
N MET A 64 4.98 -7.50 9.65
CA MET A 64 3.71 -7.81 10.33
C MET A 64 3.37 -6.92 11.54
N ASN A 65 4.12 -5.86 11.83
CA ASN A 65 3.90 -5.02 13.03
C ASN A 65 3.39 -3.60 12.76
N PHE A 66 3.06 -3.23 11.52
CA PHE A 66 2.44 -1.94 11.23
C PHE A 66 1.17 -2.12 10.40
N SER A 67 0.16 -2.77 10.98
CA SER A 67 -1.22 -2.61 10.53
C SER A 67 -1.67 -1.21 10.93
N LEU A 68 -1.49 -0.24 10.04
CA LEU A 68 -2.05 1.09 10.21
C LEU A 68 -3.42 1.08 9.53
N ASP A 69 -4.43 0.71 10.31
CA ASP A 69 -5.83 0.90 9.97
C ASP A 69 -6.08 2.39 9.71
N ARG A 70 -6.01 2.79 8.44
CA ARG A 70 -6.54 4.07 8.01
C ARG A 70 -7.12 3.91 6.62
N GLU A 71 -8.45 3.86 6.58
CA GLU A 71 -9.27 4.19 5.42
C GLU A 71 -8.68 5.40 4.71
N ILE A 72 -8.14 5.20 3.50
CA ILE A 72 -7.78 6.31 2.63
C ILE A 72 -9.03 6.65 1.84
N SER A 73 -9.76 7.65 2.34
CA SER A 73 -10.74 8.40 1.56
C SER A 73 -10.08 8.92 0.28
N THR A 74 -10.62 8.51 -0.86
CA THR A 74 -10.17 8.89 -2.19
C THR A 74 -10.58 10.34 -2.50
N GLU A 75 -9.71 11.31 -2.21
CA GLU A 75 -9.85 12.66 -2.78
C GLU A 75 -9.05 12.81 -4.07
N ASN A 76 -9.80 13.08 -5.13
CA ASN A 76 -9.36 13.23 -6.50
C ASN A 76 -8.49 14.47 -6.69
N ASN A 77 -7.20 14.30 -6.96
CA ASN A 77 -6.38 15.32 -7.61
C ASN A 77 -5.80 14.77 -8.92
N LYS A 78 -6.51 15.07 -10.01
CA LYS A 78 -6.08 14.78 -11.38
C LYS A 78 -4.85 15.65 -11.70
N SER A 79 -3.67 15.05 -11.77
CA SER A 79 -2.57 15.60 -12.56
C SER A 79 -2.45 14.81 -13.87
N PRO A 80 -1.99 15.44 -14.97
CA PRO A 80 -1.96 14.79 -16.26
C PRO A 80 -0.71 13.89 -16.33
N LEU A 81 -0.81 12.69 -15.78
CA LEU A 81 0.21 11.67 -15.90
C LEU A 81 -0.21 10.66 -16.98
N ASN A 82 0.70 10.46 -17.93
CA ASN A 82 0.61 9.65 -19.13
C ASN A 82 -0.22 8.35 -18.95
N VAL A 83 -1.32 8.25 -19.72
CA VAL A 83 -2.49 7.39 -19.45
C VAL A 83 -2.32 5.95 -19.94
N ASP A 84 -1.29 5.66 -20.73
CA ASP A 84 -1.28 4.45 -21.55
C ASP A 84 -0.76 3.18 -20.84
N ASP A 85 -0.04 3.30 -19.72
CA ASP A 85 0.53 2.14 -19.00
C ASP A 85 -0.34 1.57 -17.86
N PHE A 86 -1.46 2.23 -17.51
CA PHE A 86 -2.31 1.85 -16.37
C PHE A 86 -3.60 1.12 -16.75
N ALA A 87 -3.89 0.96 -18.05
CA ALA A 87 -5.17 0.43 -18.53
C ALA A 87 -5.40 -1.05 -18.17
N VAL A 88 -4.34 -1.85 -18.08
CA VAL A 88 -4.44 -3.30 -17.85
C VAL A 88 -4.85 -3.62 -16.41
N ASN A 89 -4.36 -2.86 -15.43
CA ASN A 89 -4.63 -3.12 -14.01
C ASN A 89 -6.00 -2.61 -13.54
N LYS A 90 -6.56 -1.58 -14.20
CA LYS A 90 -7.86 -1.01 -13.82
C LYS A 90 -9.00 -2.01 -13.98
N LYS A 91 -8.93 -2.86 -15.02
CA LYS A 91 -9.96 -3.85 -15.33
C LYS A 91 -9.97 -5.02 -14.35
N ILE A 92 -8.78 -5.52 -14.00
CA ILE A 92 -8.62 -6.61 -13.03
C ILE A 92 -9.13 -6.18 -11.65
N PHE A 93 -8.76 -4.97 -11.21
CA PHE A 93 -9.22 -4.43 -9.93
C PHE A 93 -10.74 -4.17 -9.91
N SER A 94 -11.33 -3.77 -11.05
CA SER A 94 -12.79 -3.60 -11.13
C SER A 94 -13.55 -4.92 -11.05
N ASP A 95 -13.00 -6.01 -11.59
CA ASP A 95 -13.62 -7.33 -11.54
C ASP A 95 -13.55 -7.91 -10.11
N ASP A 96 -12.42 -7.73 -9.42
CA ASP A 96 -12.25 -8.13 -8.01
C ASP A 96 -13.23 -7.38 -7.08
N ILE A 97 -13.36 -6.06 -7.26
CA ILE A 97 -14.33 -5.25 -6.51
C ILE A 97 -15.76 -5.73 -6.77
N LYS A 98 -16.11 -5.99 -8.03
CA LYS A 98 -17.45 -6.47 -8.39
C LYS A 98 -17.74 -7.83 -7.74
N MET A 99 -16.80 -8.76 -7.78
CA MET A 99 -16.91 -10.09 -7.17
C MET A 99 -17.12 -10.00 -5.65
N MET A 100 -16.45 -9.06 -4.99
CA MET A 100 -16.62 -8.81 -3.56
C MET A 100 -18.03 -8.32 -3.22
N TYR A 101 -18.59 -7.39 -4.01
CA TYR A 101 -19.97 -6.91 -3.82
C TYR A 101 -20.99 -8.03 -4.01
N GLU A 102 -20.87 -8.82 -5.08
CA GLU A 102 -21.75 -9.97 -5.34
C GLU A 102 -21.72 -10.98 -4.18
N PHE A 103 -20.55 -11.22 -3.58
CA PHE A 103 -20.42 -12.11 -2.43
C PHE A 103 -21.12 -11.57 -1.17
N ILE A 104 -21.03 -10.27 -0.91
CA ILE A 104 -21.71 -9.62 0.23
C ILE A 104 -23.23 -9.76 0.08
N GLU A 105 -23.76 -9.48 -1.11
CA GLU A 105 -25.19 -9.63 -1.40
C GLU A 105 -25.66 -11.07 -1.22
N PHE A 106 -24.89 -12.05 -1.72
CA PHE A 106 -25.20 -13.46 -1.54
C PHE A 106 -25.24 -13.88 -0.06
N LYS A 107 -24.29 -13.42 0.75
CA LYS A 107 -24.27 -13.69 2.19
C LYS A 107 -25.48 -13.07 2.89
N TYR A 108 -25.83 -11.84 2.53
CA TYR A 108 -27.01 -11.16 3.05
C TYR A 108 -28.29 -11.91 2.67
N PHE A 109 -28.45 -12.30 1.41
CA PHE A 109 -29.56 -13.11 0.93
C PHE A 109 -29.69 -14.42 1.69
N LYS A 110 -28.59 -15.18 1.85
CA LYS A 110 -28.60 -16.42 2.66
C LYS A 110 -29.03 -16.17 4.11
N LYS A 111 -28.63 -15.04 4.69
CA LYS A 111 -29.02 -14.67 6.06
C LYS A 111 -30.52 -14.39 6.16
N VAL A 112 -31.09 -13.70 5.17
CA VAL A 112 -32.54 -13.43 5.10
C VAL A 112 -33.32 -14.74 4.91
N MET A 113 -32.91 -15.59 3.97
CA MET A 113 -33.57 -16.88 3.73
C MET A 113 -33.58 -17.79 4.96
N LYS A 114 -32.47 -17.86 5.70
CA LYS A 114 -32.40 -18.61 6.96
C LYS A 114 -33.39 -18.10 8.02
N ARG A 115 -33.57 -16.78 8.12
CA ARG A 115 -34.53 -16.19 9.07
C ARG A 115 -35.98 -16.50 8.67
N ASN A 116 -36.26 -16.49 7.37
CA ASN A 116 -37.62 -16.72 6.87
C ASN A 116 -38.03 -18.19 6.91
N ASN A 117 -37.08 -19.14 6.85
CA ASN A 117 -37.38 -20.56 7.03
C ASN A 117 -37.79 -20.91 8.47
N ASN A 118 -37.40 -20.10 9.47
CA ASN A 118 -37.81 -20.28 10.87
C ASN A 118 -39.22 -19.70 11.15
N ILE A 119 -39.94 -19.22 10.14
CA ILE A 119 -41.30 -18.66 10.27
C ILE A 119 -42.38 -19.70 9.90
N PHE A 120 -41.99 -20.83 9.29
CA PHE A 120 -42.89 -21.90 8.84
C PHE A 120 -42.79 -23.20 9.67
N GLU A 121 -42.13 -23.16 10.83
CA GLU A 121 -42.17 -24.20 11.88
C GLU A 121 -42.97 -23.69 13.08
#